data_AF-A0A093XLY5-F1
#
_entry.id   AF-A0A093XLY5-F1
#
_cell.length_a   1.000
_cell.length_b   1.000
_cell.length_c   1.000
_cell.angle_alpha   90.00
_cell.angle_beta   90.00
_cell.angle_gamma   90.00
#
_symmetry.space_group_name_H-M   'P 1'
#
loop_
_entity.id
_entity.type
_entity.pdbx_description
1 polymer ?
#
loop_
_entity_poly.entity_id
_entity_poly.type
_entity_poly.pdbx_seq_one_letter_code
_entity_poly.pdbx_strand_id
1 'polypeptide(L)'
;MLYKALHASGQSRNYVIQDLALPYATAEEFINYTADSFKIWPLWLCPLRQTRLPTLHPHNPEMEADGKTLKPMLNVGLWGFGPSQRDAFVAKNRELEHKLRDLGGMKWHYAHTYYEENEFWKMFDRKWYDGLRKKYHAESLPSVWHKVKVDPEDAKKADNSSWGKWALQFWPIGGIWGLRKSIESREYMIARNSTWKSKKGSGEGR
;
A
#
# COMPACT_ATOMS: atom_id res chain seq x y z
N MET A 1 -5.75 18.72 5.16
CA MET A 1 -6.57 19.27 4.05
C MET A 1 -6.71 18.28 2.90
N LEU A 2 -5.69 18.05 2.06
CA LEU A 2 -5.81 17.16 0.87
C LEU A 2 -6.17 15.71 1.24
N TYR A 3 -5.52 15.15 2.27
CA TYR A 3 -5.84 13.82 2.78
C TYR A 3 -7.32 13.68 3.17
N LYS A 4 -7.86 14.67 3.89
CA LYS A 4 -9.27 14.70 4.30
C LYS A 4 -10.22 14.83 3.11
N ALA A 5 -9.86 15.65 2.12
CA ALA A 5 -10.64 15.77 0.89
C ALA A 5 -10.67 14.44 0.13
N LEU A 6 -9.54 13.73 0.02
CA LEU A 6 -9.44 12.43 -0.64
C LEU A 6 -10.34 11.37 0.03
N HIS A 7 -10.32 11.29 1.37
CA HIS A 7 -11.15 10.33 2.09
C HIS A 7 -12.63 10.71 2.10
N ALA A 8 -12.96 12.00 2.30
CA ALA A 8 -14.35 12.45 2.35
C ALA A 8 -15.04 12.38 0.98
N SER A 9 -14.29 12.55 -0.11
CA SER A 9 -14.80 12.40 -1.48
C SER A 9 -14.99 10.95 -1.92
N GLY A 10 -14.48 9.97 -1.15
CA GLY A 10 -14.49 8.55 -1.53
C GLY A 10 -13.49 8.19 -2.62
N GLN A 11 -12.71 9.14 -3.13
CA GLN A 11 -11.75 8.92 -4.23
C GLN A 11 -10.58 8.02 -3.83
N SER A 12 -10.28 7.90 -2.53
CA SER A 12 -9.28 6.95 -2.02
C SER A 12 -9.57 5.49 -2.40
N ARG A 13 -10.84 5.16 -2.72
CA ARG A 13 -11.26 3.78 -3.02
C ARG A 13 -10.82 3.30 -4.40
N ASN A 14 -10.58 4.23 -5.31
CA ASN A 14 -10.19 3.97 -6.69
C ASN A 14 -8.71 4.32 -6.93
N TYR A 15 -7.95 4.59 -5.88
CA TYR A 15 -6.55 4.96 -5.97
C TYR A 15 -5.69 3.72 -5.65
N VAL A 16 -4.87 3.32 -6.61
CA VAL A 16 -3.82 2.30 -6.42
C VAL A 16 -2.68 2.97 -5.67
N ILE A 17 -2.32 2.41 -4.52
CA ILE A 17 -1.16 2.83 -3.72
C ILE A 17 -0.43 1.56 -3.33
N GLN A 18 0.58 1.18 -4.12
CA GLN A 18 1.32 -0.06 -3.90
C GLN A 18 2.82 0.20 -4.03
N ASP A 19 3.59 -0.29 -3.06
CA ASP A 19 5.04 -0.34 -3.14
C ASP A 19 5.45 -1.80 -3.34
N LEU A 20 6.09 -2.05 -4.47
CA LEU A 20 6.30 -3.38 -5.03
C LEU A 20 7.80 -3.58 -5.14
N ALA A 21 8.35 -4.64 -4.56
CA ALA A 21 9.76 -4.96 -4.62
C ALA A 21 9.99 -6.09 -5.61
N LEU A 22 10.88 -5.89 -6.57
CA LEU A 22 11.21 -6.88 -7.60
C LEU A 22 12.72 -7.16 -7.66
N PRO A 23 13.14 -8.37 -8.04
CA PRO A 23 14.48 -8.61 -8.52
C PRO A 23 14.79 -7.69 -9.72
N TYR A 24 16.03 -7.22 -9.83
CA TYR A 24 16.42 -6.37 -10.97
C TYR A 24 16.23 -7.07 -12.32
N ALA A 25 16.43 -8.38 -12.38
CA ALA A 25 16.30 -9.17 -13.60
C ALA A 25 14.89 -9.13 -14.21
N THR A 26 13.85 -8.93 -13.40
CA THR A 26 12.44 -8.92 -13.84
C THR A 26 11.77 -7.55 -13.69
N ALA A 27 12.48 -6.57 -13.12
CA ALA A 27 11.93 -5.24 -12.85
C ALA A 27 11.51 -4.49 -14.11
N GLU A 28 12.28 -4.58 -15.20
CA GLU A 28 11.95 -3.95 -16.48
C GLU A 28 10.65 -4.51 -17.07
N GLU A 29 10.49 -5.84 -17.07
CA GLU A 29 9.26 -6.49 -17.53
C GLU A 29 8.05 -6.02 -16.74
N PHE A 30 8.19 -5.90 -15.42
CA PHE A 30 7.11 -5.39 -14.57
C PHE A 30 6.79 -3.93 -14.84
N ILE A 31 7.80 -3.08 -15.05
CA ILE A 31 7.61 -1.67 -15.40
C ILE A 31 6.84 -1.55 -16.72
N ASN A 32 7.23 -2.31 -17.75
CA ASN A 32 6.53 -2.33 -19.04
C ASN A 32 5.07 -2.78 -18.88
N TYR A 33 4.83 -3.86 -18.12
CA TYR A 33 3.47 -4.30 -17.80
C TYR A 33 2.65 -3.19 -17.11
N THR A 34 3.19 -2.52 -16.10
CA THR A 34 2.45 -1.45 -15.40
C THR A 34 2.23 -0.22 -16.27
N ALA A 35 3.18 0.13 -17.12
CA ALA A 35 3.06 1.20 -18.10
C ALA A 35 1.89 0.96 -19.06
N ASP A 36 1.77 -0.25 -19.61
CA ASP A 36 0.74 -0.60 -20.58
C ASP A 36 -0.64 -0.81 -19.93
N SER A 37 -0.64 -1.53 -18.81
CA SER A 37 -1.84 -2.07 -18.16
C SER A 37 -2.50 -1.05 -17.22
N PHE A 38 -1.70 -0.23 -16.53
CA PHE A 38 -2.18 0.78 -15.57
C PHE A 38 -2.06 2.21 -16.10
N LYS A 39 -1.08 2.49 -16.98
CA LYS A 39 -0.81 3.84 -17.51
C LYS A 39 -0.62 4.89 -16.41
N ILE A 40 -0.06 4.46 -15.27
CA ILE A 40 0.22 5.32 -14.12
C ILE A 40 1.65 5.84 -14.25
N TRP A 41 1.79 7.16 -14.25
CA TRP A 41 3.06 7.87 -14.28
C TRP A 41 3.00 9.13 -13.41
N PRO A 42 4.13 9.58 -12.84
CA PRO A 42 5.46 8.94 -12.83
C PRO A 42 5.52 7.72 -11.90
N LEU A 43 6.52 6.85 -12.11
CA LEU A 43 6.83 5.73 -11.21
C LEU A 43 7.92 6.13 -10.21
N TRP A 44 7.81 5.64 -8.97
CA TRP A 44 8.89 5.74 -7.99
C TRP A 44 9.81 4.53 -8.11
N LEU A 45 11.12 4.76 -8.29
CA LEU A 45 12.13 3.71 -8.36
C LEU A 45 13.17 3.90 -7.26
N CYS A 46 13.37 2.88 -6.42
CA CYS A 46 14.32 2.96 -5.31
C CYS A 46 15.04 1.63 -5.09
N PRO A 47 16.39 1.59 -5.21
CA PRO A 47 17.16 0.41 -4.84
C PRO A 47 16.94 0.01 -3.38
N LEU A 48 16.67 -1.27 -3.15
CA LEU A 48 16.44 -1.85 -1.83
C LEU A 48 17.52 -2.86 -1.48
N ARG A 49 18.02 -2.76 -0.26
CA ARG A 49 18.81 -3.82 0.36
C ARG A 49 17.87 -4.86 0.98
N GLN A 50 18.11 -6.13 0.68
CA GLN A 50 17.33 -7.23 1.27
C GLN A 50 17.67 -7.47 2.74
N THR A 51 16.68 -7.98 3.47
CA THR A 51 16.84 -8.52 4.83
C THR A 51 16.94 -10.05 4.76
N ARG A 52 17.83 -10.65 5.54
CA ARG A 52 17.97 -12.11 5.58
C ARG A 52 16.72 -12.78 6.16
N LEU A 53 16.41 -13.96 5.64
CA LEU A 53 15.33 -14.81 6.16
C LEU A 53 15.67 -15.39 7.55
N PRO A 54 14.65 -15.69 8.38
CA PRO A 54 13.21 -15.48 8.13
C PRO A 54 12.78 -14.02 8.36
N THR A 55 11.89 -13.50 7.50
CA THR A 55 11.39 -12.12 7.56
C THR A 55 10.00 -11.99 6.90
N LEU A 56 9.25 -10.95 7.26
CA LEU A 56 8.05 -10.50 6.53
C LEU A 56 8.34 -9.34 5.57
N HIS A 57 9.60 -8.92 5.45
CA HIS A 57 10.02 -8.00 4.40
C HIS A 57 10.04 -8.74 3.06
N PRO A 58 9.70 -8.09 1.93
CA PRO A 58 10.03 -8.56 0.59
C PRO A 58 11.46 -9.05 0.51
N HIS A 59 11.60 -10.24 -0.07
CA HIS A 59 12.86 -10.93 -0.22
C HIS A 59 12.81 -11.80 -1.47
N ASN A 60 13.99 -12.11 -2.00
CA ASN A 60 14.18 -13.02 -3.11
C ASN A 60 15.48 -13.81 -2.84
N PRO A 61 15.48 -15.14 -3.05
CA PRO A 61 16.62 -16.00 -2.69
C PRO A 61 17.86 -15.81 -3.57
N GLU A 62 17.80 -14.99 -4.62
CA GLU A 62 18.94 -14.72 -5.49
C GLU A 62 20.15 -14.14 -4.74
N MET A 63 21.30 -14.74 -4.99
CA MET A 63 22.59 -14.35 -4.42
C MET A 63 23.48 -13.73 -5.50
N GLU A 64 24.37 -12.85 -5.08
CA GLU A 64 25.51 -12.40 -5.88
C GLU A 64 26.46 -13.57 -6.19
N ALA A 65 27.41 -13.34 -7.10
CA ALA A 65 28.41 -14.35 -7.51
C ALA A 65 29.24 -14.92 -6.34
N ASP A 66 29.28 -14.24 -5.19
CA ASP A 66 29.96 -14.70 -3.99
C ASP A 66 29.21 -15.81 -3.22
N GLY A 67 27.95 -16.08 -3.58
CA GLY A 67 27.07 -17.05 -2.92
C GLY A 67 26.70 -16.72 -1.47
N LYS A 68 27.00 -15.51 -0.99
CA LYS A 68 26.83 -15.07 0.42
C LYS A 68 26.01 -13.80 0.57
N THR A 69 26.01 -12.95 -0.45
CA THR A 69 25.34 -11.65 -0.45
C THR A 69 24.05 -11.76 -1.23
N LEU A 70 22.93 -11.38 -0.62
CA LEU A 70 21.64 -11.31 -1.33
C LEU A 70 21.70 -10.17 -2.36
N LYS A 71 21.27 -10.43 -3.60
CA LYS A 71 21.16 -9.39 -4.62
C LYS A 71 20.20 -8.28 -4.15
N PRO A 72 20.44 -7.00 -4.48
CA PRO A 72 19.48 -5.95 -4.19
C PRO A 72 18.17 -6.18 -4.97
N MET A 73 17.10 -5.54 -4.51
CA MET A 73 15.82 -5.49 -5.21
C MET A 73 15.54 -4.04 -5.63
N LEU A 74 14.62 -3.85 -6.57
CA LEU A 74 14.12 -2.53 -6.94
C LEU A 74 12.71 -2.36 -6.39
N ASN A 75 12.49 -1.29 -5.64
CA ASN A 75 11.15 -0.83 -5.33
C ASN A 75 10.57 -0.07 -6.52
N VAL A 76 9.39 -0.48 -6.97
CA VAL A 76 8.53 0.21 -7.92
C VAL A 76 7.29 0.69 -7.16
N GLY A 77 7.17 2.00 -6.94
CA GLY A 77 5.97 2.61 -6.38
C GLY A 77 4.97 2.94 -7.48
N LEU A 78 3.78 2.34 -7.39
CA LEU A 78 2.69 2.50 -8.33
C LEU A 78 1.55 3.26 -7.64
N TRP A 79 1.46 4.57 -7.90
CA TRP A 79 0.55 5.48 -7.22
C TRP A 79 -0.30 6.27 -8.20
N GLY A 80 -1.55 5.88 -8.41
CA GLY A 80 -2.43 6.54 -9.36
C GLY A 80 -3.84 6.01 -9.35
N PHE A 81 -4.70 6.58 -10.18
CA PHE A 81 -6.07 6.12 -10.32
C PHE A 81 -6.11 4.75 -11.02
N GLY A 82 -6.83 3.81 -10.41
CA GLY A 82 -7.22 2.56 -11.04
C GLY A 82 -8.62 2.64 -11.65
N PRO A 83 -9.19 1.48 -12.04
CA PRO A 83 -10.56 1.41 -12.53
C PRO A 83 -11.54 2.04 -11.53
N SER A 84 -12.50 2.83 -12.03
CA SER A 84 -13.51 3.46 -11.16
C SER A 84 -14.56 2.48 -10.64
N GLN A 85 -14.77 1.37 -11.36
CA GLN A 85 -15.69 0.31 -10.96
C GLN A 85 -15.03 -0.63 -9.96
N ARG A 86 -15.73 -0.92 -8.86
CA ARG A 86 -15.17 -1.65 -7.72
C ARG A 86 -14.66 -3.05 -8.07
N ASP A 87 -15.47 -3.84 -8.76
CA ASP A 87 -15.10 -5.22 -9.11
C ASP A 87 -13.91 -5.23 -10.09
N ALA A 88 -13.90 -4.29 -11.04
CA ALA A 88 -12.75 -4.10 -11.93
C ALA A 88 -11.49 -3.66 -11.16
N PHE A 89 -11.63 -2.79 -10.15
CA PHE A 89 -10.52 -2.37 -9.30
C PHE A 89 -9.93 -3.53 -8.49
N VAL A 90 -10.80 -4.36 -7.88
CA VAL A 90 -10.37 -5.58 -7.17
C VAL A 90 -9.66 -6.53 -8.12
N ALA A 91 -10.28 -6.85 -9.26
CA ALA A 91 -9.71 -7.74 -10.26
C ALA A 91 -8.34 -7.23 -10.75
N LYS A 92 -8.22 -5.92 -10.99
CA LYS A 92 -6.97 -5.31 -11.44
C LYS A 92 -5.86 -5.37 -10.38
N ASN A 93 -6.19 -5.18 -9.10
CA ASN A 93 -5.20 -5.36 -8.03
C ASN A 93 -4.79 -6.83 -7.85
N ARG A 94 -5.71 -7.79 -8.03
CA ARG A 94 -5.36 -9.22 -8.04
C ARG A 94 -4.43 -9.55 -9.20
N GLU A 95 -4.74 -9.06 -10.40
CA GLU A 95 -3.88 -9.22 -11.59
C GLU A 95 -2.47 -8.67 -11.35
N LEU A 96 -2.36 -7.47 -10.75
CA LEU A 96 -1.08 -6.88 -10.34
C LEU A 96 -0.31 -7.77 -9.36
N GLU A 97 -0.99 -8.27 -8.33
CA GLU A 97 -0.41 -9.12 -7.30
C GLU A 97 0.06 -10.48 -7.88
N HIS A 98 -0.71 -11.09 -8.79
CA HIS A 98 -0.29 -12.30 -9.49
C HIS A 98 0.92 -12.04 -10.40
N LYS A 99 0.89 -11.00 -11.24
CA LYS A 99 2.01 -10.65 -12.12
C LYS A 99 3.28 -10.33 -11.34
N LEU A 100 3.15 -9.63 -10.21
CA LEU A 100 4.27 -9.36 -9.30
C LEU A 100 4.91 -10.66 -8.79
N ARG A 101 4.09 -11.59 -8.31
CA ARG A 101 4.55 -12.88 -7.78
C ARG A 101 5.22 -13.72 -8.86
N ASP A 102 4.64 -13.76 -10.06
CA ASP A 102 5.19 -14.52 -11.19
C ASP A 102 6.57 -14.02 -11.62
N LEU A 103 6.85 -12.72 -11.38
CA LEU A 103 8.15 -12.10 -11.59
C LEU A 103 9.08 -12.16 -10.37
N GLY A 104 8.75 -12.97 -9.36
CA GLY A 104 9.56 -13.15 -8.16
C GLY A 104 9.57 -11.92 -7.23
N GLY A 105 8.61 -11.02 -7.41
CA GLY A 105 8.43 -9.82 -6.61
C GLY A 105 7.48 -10.03 -5.44
N MET A 106 7.50 -9.08 -4.50
CA MET A 106 6.64 -9.06 -3.32
C MET A 106 6.23 -7.63 -2.98
N LYS A 107 5.08 -7.49 -2.33
CA LYS A 107 4.55 -6.18 -1.91
C LYS A 107 4.92 -5.86 -0.47
N TRP A 108 4.97 -4.57 -0.13
CA TRP A 108 4.93 -4.15 1.26
C TRP A 108 3.53 -4.23 1.86
N HIS A 109 3.45 -4.57 3.14
CA HIS A 109 2.20 -4.78 3.88
C HIS A 109 1.70 -3.55 4.64
N TYR A 110 1.97 -2.34 4.14
CA TYR A 110 1.25 -1.14 4.58
C TYR A 110 -0.03 -0.92 3.77
N ALA A 111 -0.01 -1.33 2.49
CA ALA A 111 -1.13 -1.20 1.58
C ALA A 111 -2.05 -2.42 1.65
N HIS A 112 -3.29 -2.22 1.22
CA HIS A 112 -4.28 -3.27 1.03
C HIS A 112 -3.76 -4.44 0.19
N THR A 113 -4.00 -5.67 0.64
CA THR A 113 -3.71 -6.89 -0.12
C THR A 113 -4.97 -7.59 -0.59
N TYR A 114 -4.89 -8.18 -1.77
CA TYR A 114 -5.98 -8.93 -2.41
C TYR A 114 -5.65 -10.43 -2.55
N TYR A 115 -4.47 -10.86 -2.09
CA TYR A 115 -4.10 -12.26 -1.92
C TYR A 115 -5.07 -12.98 -0.98
N GLU A 116 -5.45 -14.18 -1.39
CA GLU A 116 -6.06 -15.14 -0.47
C GLU A 116 -5.06 -15.54 0.63
N GLU A 117 -5.55 -15.97 1.79
CA GLU A 117 -4.69 -16.29 2.94
C GLU A 117 -3.64 -17.36 2.60
N ASN A 118 -4.03 -18.38 1.84
CA ASN A 118 -3.13 -19.45 1.42
C ASN A 118 -2.05 -18.94 0.45
N GLU A 119 -2.38 -18.02 -0.45
CA GLU A 119 -1.41 -17.39 -1.36
C GLU A 119 -0.43 -16.50 -0.59
N PHE A 120 -0.96 -15.73 0.37
CA PHE A 120 -0.16 -14.89 1.24
C PHE A 120 0.91 -15.72 1.98
N TRP A 121 0.49 -16.79 2.65
CA TRP A 121 1.40 -17.60 3.46
C TRP A 121 2.35 -18.49 2.63
N LYS A 122 2.15 -18.66 1.33
CA LYS A 122 3.15 -19.30 0.45
C LYS A 122 4.41 -18.44 0.27
N MET A 123 4.28 -17.13 0.47
CA MET A 123 5.39 -16.18 0.29
C MET A 123 6.25 -16.02 1.56
N PHE A 124 5.82 -16.56 2.71
CA PHE A 124 6.48 -16.33 3.99
C PHE A 124 6.56 -17.62 4.82
N ASP A 125 7.53 -17.68 5.73
CA ASP A 125 7.59 -18.76 6.72
C ASP A 125 6.51 -18.57 7.79
N ARG A 126 5.34 -19.17 7.57
CA ARG A 126 4.23 -19.16 8.52
C ARG A 126 4.58 -19.83 9.85
N LYS A 127 5.40 -20.89 9.86
CA LYS A 127 5.74 -21.60 11.09
C LYS A 127 6.59 -20.72 12.00
N TRP A 128 7.56 -20.02 11.44
CA TRP A 128 8.35 -19.03 12.17
C TRP A 128 7.47 -17.89 12.71
N TYR A 129 6.57 -17.36 11.89
CA TYR A 129 5.63 -16.30 12.29
C TYR A 129 4.69 -16.74 13.44
N ASP A 130 4.07 -17.91 13.32
CA ASP A 130 3.17 -18.45 14.34
C ASP A 130 3.94 -18.77 15.64
N GLY A 131 5.19 -19.23 15.54
CA GLY A 131 6.09 -19.39 16.67
C GLY A 131 6.35 -18.09 17.42
N LEU A 132 6.55 -16.97 16.72
CA LEU A 132 6.67 -15.65 17.33
C LEU A 132 5.36 -15.23 18.02
N ARG A 133 4.22 -15.44 17.38
CA ARG A 133 2.91 -15.11 17.99
C ARG A 133 2.69 -15.86 19.29
N LYS A 134 3.02 -17.15 19.34
CA LYS A 134 2.94 -17.95 20.56
C LYS A 134 3.91 -17.45 21.64
N LYS A 135 5.17 -17.20 21.28
CA LYS A 135 6.20 -16.69 22.21
C LYS A 135 5.78 -15.38 22.89
N TYR A 136 5.08 -14.51 22.17
CA TYR A 136 4.65 -13.20 22.67
C TYR A 136 3.15 -13.14 23.02
N HIS A 137 2.47 -14.29 23.15
CA HIS A 137 1.05 -14.39 23.52
C HIS A 137 0.09 -13.56 22.64
N ALA A 138 0.40 -13.42 21.35
CA ALA A 138 -0.35 -12.63 20.39
C ALA A 138 -1.40 -13.45 19.61
N GLU A 139 -1.67 -14.69 20.01
CA GLU A 139 -2.54 -15.62 19.28
C GLU A 139 -4.00 -15.14 19.20
N SER A 140 -4.47 -14.37 20.18
CA SER A 140 -5.81 -13.76 20.19
C SER A 140 -5.95 -12.53 19.28
N LEU A 141 -4.84 -11.93 18.83
CA LEU A 141 -4.85 -10.76 17.95
C LEU A 141 -4.95 -11.19 16.48
N PRO A 142 -5.50 -10.36 15.58
CA PRO A 142 -5.47 -10.65 14.16
C PRO A 142 -4.04 -10.92 13.65
N SER A 143 -3.90 -11.85 12.70
CA SER A 143 -2.63 -12.05 11.99
C SER A 143 -2.29 -10.84 11.11
N VAL A 144 -1.07 -10.77 10.58
CA VAL A 144 -0.70 -9.74 9.59
C VAL A 144 -1.60 -9.79 8.36
N TRP A 145 -1.92 -10.97 7.82
CA TRP A 145 -2.83 -11.10 6.66
C TRP A 145 -4.22 -10.53 6.97
N HIS A 146 -4.82 -10.94 8.08
CA HIS A 146 -6.09 -10.39 8.57
C HIS A 146 -6.09 -8.86 8.70
N LYS A 147 -4.95 -8.25 9.03
CA LYS A 147 -4.82 -6.79 9.17
C LYS A 147 -4.80 -6.07 7.81
N VAL A 148 -4.22 -6.69 6.79
CA VAL A 148 -3.99 -6.03 5.49
C VAL A 148 -4.93 -6.47 4.38
N LYS A 149 -5.66 -7.58 4.57
CA LYS A 149 -6.62 -8.07 3.59
C LYS A 149 -7.75 -7.07 3.38
N VAL A 150 -8.22 -6.98 2.14
CA VAL A 150 -9.47 -6.29 1.83
C VAL A 150 -10.59 -7.31 1.85
N ASP A 151 -11.55 -7.13 2.76
CA ASP A 151 -12.78 -7.92 2.73
C ASP A 151 -13.74 -7.34 1.66
N PRO A 152 -14.07 -8.11 0.61
CA PRO A 152 -14.96 -7.64 -0.46
C PRO A 152 -16.36 -7.29 0.05
N GLU A 153 -16.85 -8.01 1.06
CA GLU A 153 -18.20 -7.84 1.58
C GLU A 153 -18.30 -6.63 2.50
N ASP A 154 -17.29 -6.36 3.32
CA ASP A 154 -17.23 -5.12 4.11
C ASP A 154 -17.12 -3.89 3.20
N ALA A 155 -16.38 -4.00 2.09
CA ALA A 155 -16.28 -2.94 1.10
C ALA A 155 -17.63 -2.68 0.39
N LYS A 156 -18.38 -3.73 0.03
CA LYS A 156 -19.72 -3.63 -0.58
C LYS A 156 -20.74 -3.04 0.38
N LYS A 157 -20.76 -3.47 1.65
CA LYS A 157 -21.62 -2.89 2.69
C LYS A 157 -21.33 -1.41 2.91
N ALA A 158 -20.06 -1.01 2.85
CA ALA A 158 -19.66 0.38 2.96
C ALA A 158 -20.20 1.24 1.80
N ASP A 159 -20.35 0.69 0.59
CA ASP A 159 -20.93 1.36 -0.58
C ASP A 159 -22.46 1.45 -0.54
N ASN A 160 -23.14 0.35 -0.24
CA ASN A 160 -24.61 0.27 -0.29
C ASN A 160 -25.32 0.93 0.90
N SER A 161 -24.59 1.40 1.90
CA SER A 161 -25.15 1.90 3.15
C SER A 161 -25.82 3.29 3.08
N SER A 162 -25.68 4.06 1.99
CA SER A 162 -26.31 5.38 1.89
C SER A 162 -26.38 5.93 0.46
N TRP A 163 -27.56 6.37 0.03
CA TRP A 163 -27.77 7.15 -1.21
C TRP A 163 -26.80 8.34 -1.33
N GLY A 164 -26.43 8.96 -0.20
CA GLY A 164 -25.45 10.05 -0.18
C GLY A 164 -24.05 9.61 -0.61
N LYS A 165 -23.62 8.39 -0.25
CA LYS A 165 -22.30 7.85 -0.66
C LYS A 165 -22.28 7.50 -2.14
N TRP A 166 -23.39 6.98 -2.68
CA TRP A 166 -23.55 6.75 -4.11
C TRP A 166 -23.42 8.05 -4.91
N ALA A 167 -24.05 9.14 -4.47
CA ALA A 167 -23.94 10.44 -5.13
C ALA A 167 -22.49 10.99 -5.18
N LEU A 168 -21.66 10.68 -4.18
CA LEU A 168 -20.24 11.07 -4.15
C LEU A 168 -19.38 10.37 -5.21
N GLN A 169 -19.86 9.26 -5.79
CA GLN A 169 -19.14 8.54 -6.85
C GLN A 169 -19.14 9.28 -8.19
N PHE A 170 -20.10 10.19 -8.42
CA PHE A 170 -20.19 10.95 -9.66
C PHE A 170 -19.32 12.21 -9.60
N TRP A 171 -18.50 12.38 -10.63
CA TRP A 171 -17.81 13.64 -10.86
C TRP A 171 -18.83 14.73 -11.26
N PRO A 172 -18.75 15.97 -10.71
CA PRO A 172 -17.78 16.50 -9.75
C PRO A 172 -18.23 16.48 -8.28
N ILE A 173 -19.36 15.85 -7.95
CA ILE A 173 -20.05 15.94 -6.65
C ILE A 173 -19.13 15.53 -5.49
N GLY A 174 -18.45 14.38 -5.61
CA GLY A 174 -17.51 13.89 -4.60
C GLY A 174 -16.38 14.87 -4.29
N GLY A 175 -15.80 15.48 -5.33
CA GLY A 175 -14.71 16.45 -5.19
C GLY A 175 -15.13 17.72 -4.45
N ILE A 176 -16.30 18.27 -4.79
CA ILE A 176 -16.86 19.46 -4.12
C ILE A 176 -17.13 19.16 -2.64
N TRP A 177 -17.73 18.01 -2.34
CA TRP A 177 -17.97 17.58 -0.96
C TRP A 177 -16.67 17.40 -0.16
N GLY A 178 -15.67 16.76 -0.78
CA GLY A 178 -14.34 16.60 -0.20
C GLY A 178 -13.68 17.95 0.14
N LEU A 179 -13.76 18.91 -0.78
CA LEU A 179 -13.24 20.26 -0.57
C LEU A 179 -13.95 20.95 0.60
N ARG A 180 -15.29 20.93 0.64
CA ARG A 180 -16.08 21.48 1.73
C ARG A 180 -15.69 20.88 3.09
N LYS A 181 -15.62 19.55 3.18
CA LYS A 181 -15.22 18.85 4.42
C LYS A 181 -13.80 19.19 4.85
N SER A 182 -12.89 19.38 3.90
CA SER A 182 -11.51 19.78 4.19
C SER A 182 -11.44 21.21 4.75
N ILE A 183 -12.26 22.15 4.26
CA ILE A 183 -12.33 23.52 4.76
C ILE A 183 -12.96 23.54 6.17
N GLU A 184 -14.09 22.84 6.35
CA GLU A 184 -14.76 22.68 7.66
C GLU A 184 -13.79 22.14 8.73
N SER A 185 -12.89 21.23 8.36
CA SER A 185 -11.94 20.62 9.29
C SER A 185 -10.85 21.56 9.82
N ARG A 186 -10.58 22.68 9.13
CA ARG A 186 -9.48 23.63 9.44
C ARG A 186 -8.09 23.01 9.60
N GLU A 187 -7.84 21.79 9.13
CA GLU A 187 -6.55 21.11 9.30
C GLU A 187 -5.36 21.86 8.67
N TYR A 188 -5.60 22.67 7.65
CA TYR A 188 -4.56 23.52 7.06
C TYR A 188 -4.01 24.56 8.06
N MET A 189 -4.75 24.85 9.14
CA MET A 189 -4.30 25.71 10.23
C MET A 189 -3.37 24.97 11.21
N ILE A 190 -3.43 23.63 11.30
CA ILE A 190 -2.56 22.86 12.21
C ILE A 190 -1.08 23.08 11.83
N ALA A 191 -0.76 23.02 10.53
CA ALA A 191 0.60 23.27 10.04
C ALA A 191 1.07 24.72 10.28
N ARG A 192 0.13 25.68 10.39
CA ARG A 192 0.42 27.10 10.71
C ARG A 192 0.62 27.32 12.20
N ASN A 193 -0.12 26.59 13.03
CA ASN A 193 -0.08 26.68 14.50
C ASN A 193 0.89 25.69 15.14
N SER A 194 1.71 25.00 14.34
CA SER A 194 2.63 23.98 14.84
C SER A 194 3.77 24.62 15.63
N THR A 195 3.89 24.25 16.90
CA THR A 195 4.87 24.79 17.86
C THR A 195 6.33 24.48 17.53
N TRP A 196 6.60 23.49 16.67
CA TRP A 196 7.96 23.20 16.20
C TRP A 196 8.55 24.29 15.30
N LYS A 197 7.71 25.14 14.68
CA LYS A 197 8.16 26.28 13.87
C LYS A 197 8.60 27.49 14.70
N SER A 198 8.22 27.54 15.99
CA SER A 198 8.51 28.67 16.88
C SER A 198 9.67 28.43 17.85
N LYS A 199 10.39 27.31 17.74
CA LYS A 199 11.66 27.15 18.48
C LYS A 199 12.73 28.07 17.86
N LYS A 200 12.74 29.34 18.29
CA LYS A 200 13.99 30.11 18.34
C LYS A 200 14.97 29.28 19.16
N GLY A 201 16.10 28.92 18.58
CA GLY A 201 17.17 28.26 19.30
C GLY A 201 17.56 29.13 20.49
N SER A 202 17.18 28.69 21.70
CA SER A 202 17.85 29.12 22.91
C SER A 202 19.23 28.49 22.86
N GLY A 203 20.19 29.23 22.32
CA GLY A 203 21.57 29.02 22.67
C GLY A 203 21.68 29.24 24.18
N GLU A 204 22.08 28.19 24.90
CA GLU A 204 22.86 28.20 26.14
C GLU A 204 22.82 26.80 26.75
N GLY A 205 24.00 26.21 26.92
CA GLY A 205 24.17 24.90 27.55
C GLY A 205 25.52 24.32 27.17
N ARG A 206 26.54 24.69 27.94
CA ARG A 206 27.91 24.19 27.91
C ARG A 206 27.99 22.66 27.95
#